data_AF-A0A1F3T0Q9-F1
#
_entry.id   AF-A0A1F3T0Q9-F1
#
_cell.length_a   1.000
_cell.length_b   1.000
_cell.length_c   1.000
_cell.angle_alpha   90.00
_cell.angle_beta   90.00
_cell.angle_gamma   90.00
#
_symmetry.space_group_name_H-M   'P 1'
#
loop_
_entity.id
_entity.type
_entity.pdbx_description
1 polymer ?
#
loop_
_entity_poly.entity_id
_entity_poly.type
_entity_poly.pdbx_seq_one_letter_code
_entity_poly.pdbx_strand_id
1 'polypeptide(L)'
;MDRRTLLAITLSFAIFVLWQKFYLEPMTTPRNAPVATQAVPPPSASAPQLPTGQGIQAAPEVPKSSADRPHQELTLESGTGKVLLNNGAYLLSGWDLKGYRLGIAADTAGVDLRAVTHQDGEVLLGFDAPSLAYLNQQKGDLTTTPQGAVWSYEDANVSLRREIQTGADQNFLDVKIEAKFKTAAPRFAFVSINSQSIADDPEAVDRQLLYWTKQDIERVQASDVKEVQDVQTPVKYIGAASRYFLLAVVSQGLDPRGLLQPAGSGAGRMSLAYPISGDTISIPLRVYFGPKELETMRSAEPLLDHTVDFGWFTAFAYPLLKLLKWFYKYVENYGIAIILLTLLLKIVTYPLTYKSMKSMKDMAKIQPQLQRVREKYKDDKEALNREMLTLMRSHGYNPMAGCLPILIQMPIFFALYRVLYSSIELYHAPFALWILDLSSKDPYYVTPVLLSATMFIQQSLTPTTAMDPTQAKMMKMMPLIFGAMMFALPSGLTLYMLVNAIASIAQQLVLNKKLGITPNAAPTPAKG
;
A
#
# COMPACT_ATOMS: atom_id res chain seq x y z
N MET A 1 34.08 9.23 -18.87
CA MET A 1 32.88 8.37 -19.05
C MET A 1 32.16 8.88 -20.30
N ASP A 2 31.87 8.01 -21.28
CA ASP A 2 31.30 8.47 -22.55
C ASP A 2 29.89 9.07 -22.33
N ARG A 3 29.49 10.08 -23.11
CA ARG A 3 28.21 10.83 -22.95
C ARG A 3 27.00 9.89 -22.98
N ARG A 4 27.10 8.79 -23.74
CA ARG A 4 26.09 7.72 -23.81
C ARG A 4 25.99 6.90 -22.53
N THR A 5 27.12 6.62 -21.89
CA THR A 5 27.16 5.92 -20.60
C THR A 5 26.57 6.79 -19.49
N LEU A 6 26.88 8.09 -19.48
CA LEU A 6 26.25 9.06 -18.58
C LEU A 6 24.73 9.07 -18.76
N LEU A 7 24.26 9.26 -20.00
CA LEU A 7 22.83 9.35 -20.32
C LEU A 7 22.07 8.06 -19.96
N ALA A 8 22.68 6.90 -20.18
CA ALA A 8 22.14 5.60 -19.77
C ALA A 8 22.07 5.42 -18.25
N ILE A 9 23.08 5.88 -17.49
CA ILE A 9 23.05 5.90 -16.03
C ILE A 9 21.94 6.84 -15.55
N THR A 10 21.81 8.02 -16.15
CA THR A 10 20.74 8.97 -15.83
C THR A 10 19.36 8.40 -16.13
N LEU A 11 19.17 7.69 -17.25
CA LEU A 11 17.90 7.03 -17.59
C LEU A 11 17.59 5.86 -16.68
N SER A 12 18.60 5.05 -16.31
CA SER A 12 18.44 3.96 -15.35
C SER A 12 18.07 4.51 -13.97
N PHE A 13 18.71 5.61 -13.56
CA PHE A 13 18.36 6.34 -12.35
C PHE A 13 16.96 6.96 -12.43
N ALA A 14 16.56 7.49 -13.59
CA ALA A 14 15.21 8.00 -13.80
C ALA A 14 14.16 6.89 -13.75
N ILE A 15 14.41 5.73 -14.35
CA ILE A 15 13.57 4.53 -14.22
C ILE A 15 13.49 4.09 -12.76
N PHE A 16 14.60 4.17 -12.02
CA PHE A 16 14.62 3.87 -10.59
C PHE A 16 13.80 4.87 -9.77
N VAL A 17 13.92 6.18 -10.02
CA VAL A 17 13.11 7.21 -9.36
C VAL A 17 11.64 7.05 -9.72
N LEU A 18 11.32 6.75 -10.98
CA LEU A 18 9.96 6.40 -11.40
C LEU A 18 9.48 5.12 -10.70
N TRP A 19 10.36 4.13 -10.53
CA TRP A 19 10.03 2.90 -9.83
C TRP A 19 9.77 3.15 -8.34
N GLN A 20 10.57 3.97 -7.66
CA GLN A 20 10.30 4.40 -6.29
C GLN A 20 8.94 5.11 -6.19
N LYS A 21 8.76 6.18 -6.98
CA LYS A 21 7.58 7.04 -6.91
C LYS A 21 6.27 6.35 -7.28
N PHE A 22 6.28 5.43 -8.24
CA PHE A 22 5.05 4.78 -8.72
C PHE A 22 4.79 3.40 -8.10
N TYR A 23 5.80 2.77 -7.48
CA TYR A 23 5.67 1.38 -7.04
C TYR A 23 6.10 1.10 -5.60
N LEU A 24 7.06 1.83 -5.03
CA LEU A 24 7.39 1.73 -3.61
C LEU A 24 6.48 2.62 -2.76
N GLU A 25 6.26 3.85 -3.22
CA GLU A 25 5.33 4.76 -2.56
C GLU A 25 3.90 4.24 -2.78
N PRO A 26 3.06 4.17 -1.73
CA PRO A 26 1.65 3.86 -1.91
C PRO A 26 1.01 4.93 -2.79
N MET A 27 0.03 4.51 -3.60
CA MET A 27 -0.63 5.40 -4.55
C MET A 27 -1.38 6.49 -3.79
N THR A 28 -0.78 7.68 -3.69
CA THR A 28 -1.48 8.87 -3.16
C THR A 28 -2.23 9.54 -4.27
N THR A 29 -3.45 10.01 -4.00
CA THR A 29 -4.18 10.81 -4.98
C THR A 29 -3.44 12.14 -5.19
N PRO A 30 -3.01 12.49 -6.42
CA PRO A 30 -2.31 13.74 -6.67
C PRO A 30 -3.17 14.93 -6.28
N ARG A 31 -2.64 15.82 -5.43
CA ARG A 31 -3.31 17.03 -4.90
C ARG A 31 -3.89 17.97 -5.96
N ASN A 32 -3.46 17.86 -7.23
CA ASN A 32 -3.92 18.67 -8.36
C ASN A 32 -4.73 17.89 -9.41
N ALA A 33 -5.07 16.63 -9.17
CA ALA A 33 -6.11 16.01 -9.98
C ALA A 33 -7.37 16.84 -9.73
N PRO A 34 -7.97 17.50 -10.75
CA PRO A 34 -9.30 18.03 -10.56
C PRO A 34 -10.15 16.83 -10.15
N VAL A 35 -10.57 16.78 -8.89
CA VAL A 35 -11.76 16.02 -8.53
C VAL A 35 -12.75 16.47 -9.57
N ALA A 36 -13.09 15.58 -10.50
CA ALA A 36 -13.88 15.97 -11.65
C ALA A 36 -15.09 16.69 -11.08
N THR A 37 -15.17 18.00 -11.31
CA THR A 37 -16.37 18.79 -11.16
C THR A 37 -17.31 18.30 -12.26
N GLN A 38 -17.72 17.04 -12.16
CA GLN A 38 -19.03 16.67 -12.66
C GLN A 38 -19.96 17.60 -11.90
N ALA A 39 -20.64 18.46 -12.66
CA ALA A 39 -21.67 19.33 -12.15
C ALA A 39 -22.74 18.45 -11.50
N VAL A 40 -22.54 18.11 -10.23
CA VAL A 40 -23.62 17.77 -9.33
C VAL A 40 -24.50 19.03 -9.34
N PRO A 41 -25.82 18.92 -9.59
CA PRO A 41 -26.70 20.07 -9.51
C PRO A 41 -26.42 20.78 -8.17
N PRO A 42 -26.38 22.14 -8.16
CA PRO A 42 -26.03 22.86 -6.95
C PRO A 42 -26.82 22.30 -5.78
N PRO A 43 -26.18 22.04 -4.62
CA PRO A 43 -26.94 21.65 -3.45
C PRO A 43 -28.04 22.69 -3.31
N SER A 44 -29.27 22.22 -3.11
CA SER A 44 -30.43 23.06 -2.79
C SER A 44 -29.94 24.16 -1.86
N ALA A 45 -30.29 25.42 -2.13
CA ALA A 45 -29.78 26.62 -1.45
C ALA A 45 -29.97 26.68 0.09
N SER A 46 -30.35 25.55 0.69
CA SER A 46 -30.65 25.28 2.09
C SER A 46 -29.62 24.35 2.76
N ALA A 47 -28.67 23.73 2.04
CA ALA A 47 -27.69 22.84 2.66
C ALA A 47 -26.58 23.63 3.39
N PRO A 48 -26.34 23.39 4.69
CA PRO A 48 -25.27 24.05 5.43
C PRO A 48 -23.88 23.87 4.79
N GLN A 49 -23.13 24.96 4.65
CA GLN A 49 -21.71 24.91 4.28
C GLN A 49 -20.86 24.50 5.48
N LEU A 50 -19.86 23.64 5.25
CA LEU A 50 -18.88 23.25 6.27
C LEU A 50 -17.98 24.44 6.63
N PRO A 51 -17.55 24.57 7.90
CA PRO A 51 -16.72 25.70 8.33
C PRO A 51 -15.38 25.72 7.59
N THR A 52 -15.20 26.71 6.72
CA THR A 52 -13.93 27.02 6.07
C THR A 52 -13.18 28.07 6.89
N GLY A 53 -12.14 27.63 7.59
CA GLY A 53 -11.13 28.51 8.19
C GLY A 53 -11.66 29.55 9.17
N GLN A 54 -11.82 29.18 10.44
CA GLN A 54 -11.71 30.13 11.55
C GLN A 54 -10.83 29.52 12.64
N GLY A 55 -9.81 30.28 13.03
CA GLY A 55 -8.96 29.96 14.16
C GLY A 55 -9.80 29.74 15.41
N ILE A 56 -9.39 28.76 16.20
CA ILE A 56 -9.99 28.36 17.47
C ILE A 56 -10.15 29.62 18.34
N GLN A 57 -11.36 30.20 18.40
CA GLN A 57 -11.69 31.18 19.43
C GLN A 57 -11.62 30.48 20.77
N ALA A 58 -11.14 31.21 21.79
CA ALA A 58 -10.92 30.68 23.13
C ALA A 58 -12.11 29.85 23.61
N ALA A 59 -11.84 28.61 24.04
CA ALA A 59 -12.84 27.71 24.54
C ALA A 59 -13.62 28.41 25.67
N PRO A 60 -14.97 28.30 25.70
CA PRO A 60 -15.75 28.73 26.85
C PRO A 60 -15.22 28.08 28.14
N GLU A 61 -15.41 28.73 29.29
CA GLU A 61 -15.06 28.16 30.60
C GLU A 61 -15.64 26.74 30.71
N VAL A 62 -14.75 25.78 30.97
CA VAL A 62 -15.10 24.39 31.25
C VAL A 62 -16.07 24.38 32.43
N PRO A 63 -17.28 23.79 32.29
CA PRO A 63 -18.17 23.61 33.44
C PRO A 63 -17.41 22.89 34.56
N LYS A 64 -17.26 23.54 35.72
CA LYS A 64 -16.42 23.08 36.85
C LYS A 64 -16.70 21.65 37.34
N SER A 65 -17.87 21.09 37.01
CA SER A 65 -18.39 19.84 37.59
C SER A 65 -17.79 18.53 37.03
N SER A 66 -17.12 18.53 35.87
CA SER A 66 -16.62 17.28 35.27
C SER A 66 -15.09 17.11 35.35
N ALA A 67 -14.34 18.21 35.51
CA ALA A 67 -12.88 18.19 35.57
C ALA A 67 -12.34 17.38 36.76
N ASP A 68 -13.12 17.31 37.85
CA ASP A 68 -12.80 16.58 39.08
C ASP A 68 -13.17 15.08 39.06
N ARG A 69 -13.80 14.58 37.99
CA ARG A 69 -14.13 13.14 37.93
C ARG A 69 -12.85 12.29 37.84
N PRO A 70 -12.75 11.19 38.61
CA PRO A 70 -11.60 10.31 38.51
C PRO A 70 -11.51 9.70 37.12
N HIS A 71 -10.28 9.48 36.65
CA HIS A 71 -10.04 8.75 35.41
C HIS A 71 -10.54 7.30 35.57
N GLN A 72 -11.31 6.83 34.59
CA GLN A 72 -11.79 5.45 34.54
C GLN A 72 -11.38 4.84 33.20
N GLU A 73 -10.96 3.57 33.25
CA GLU A 73 -10.65 2.77 32.08
C GLU A 73 -11.46 1.48 32.11
N LEU A 74 -11.86 1.03 30.92
CA LEU A 74 -12.56 -0.21 30.73
C LEU A 74 -11.94 -0.94 29.54
N THR A 75 -11.68 -2.22 29.72
CA THR A 75 -11.21 -3.09 28.65
C THR A 75 -12.34 -3.97 28.14
N LEU A 76 -12.54 -3.99 26.83
CA LEU A 76 -13.42 -4.93 26.13
C LEU A 76 -12.58 -5.89 25.27
N GLU A 77 -13.10 -7.09 25.05
CA GLU A 77 -12.47 -8.07 24.16
C GLU A 77 -13.14 -8.04 22.79
N SER A 78 -12.35 -8.08 21.72
CA SER A 78 -12.80 -8.22 20.34
C SER A 78 -12.02 -9.32 19.61
N GLY A 79 -12.50 -9.71 18.43
CA GLY A 79 -11.84 -10.70 17.58
C GLY A 79 -10.41 -10.32 17.17
N THR A 80 -10.12 -9.02 17.05
CA THR A 80 -8.79 -8.52 16.70
C THR A 80 -7.91 -8.23 17.92
N GLY A 81 -8.47 -8.12 19.12
CA GLY A 81 -7.71 -7.94 20.35
C GLY A 81 -8.43 -7.18 21.46
N LYS A 82 -7.67 -6.51 22.32
CA LYS A 82 -8.20 -5.81 23.50
C LYS A 82 -8.47 -4.35 23.19
N VAL A 83 -9.70 -3.91 23.41
CA VAL A 83 -10.13 -2.53 23.18
C VAL A 83 -10.08 -1.79 24.52
N LEU A 84 -9.38 -0.67 24.57
CA LEU A 84 -9.30 0.17 25.76
C LEU A 84 -10.18 1.40 25.56
N LEU A 85 -11.11 1.58 26.49
CA LEU A 85 -11.99 2.73 26.59
C LEU A 85 -11.60 3.53 27.82
N ASN A 86 -11.79 4.85 27.77
CA ASN A 86 -11.72 5.70 28.95
C ASN A 86 -12.98 6.54 29.08
N ASN A 87 -13.14 7.18 30.23
CA ASN A 87 -14.28 8.07 30.47
C ASN A 87 -14.10 9.48 29.89
N GLY A 88 -13.08 9.73 29.06
CA GLY A 88 -12.78 11.02 28.45
C GLY A 88 -13.45 11.27 27.10
N ALA A 89 -12.86 12.20 26.33
CA ALA A 89 -13.44 12.68 25.08
C ALA A 89 -13.30 11.72 23.91
N TYR A 90 -12.19 10.99 23.81
CA TYR A 90 -11.96 10.00 22.77
C TYR A 90 -12.88 8.79 22.95
N LEU A 91 -13.34 8.22 21.84
CA LEU A 91 -14.08 6.97 21.89
C LEU A 91 -13.15 5.80 22.26
N LEU A 92 -11.93 5.80 21.71
CA LEU A 92 -10.91 4.79 21.97
C LEU A 92 -9.70 5.43 22.65
N SER A 93 -9.30 4.88 23.80
CA SER A 93 -8.04 5.24 24.46
C SER A 93 -6.88 4.34 24.05
N GLY A 94 -7.19 3.20 23.42
CA GLY A 94 -6.21 2.26 22.91
C GLY A 94 -6.88 1.04 22.31
N TRP A 95 -6.13 0.24 21.56
CA TRP A 95 -6.57 -1.06 21.09
C TRP A 95 -5.33 -1.90 20.80
N ASP A 96 -5.14 -2.97 21.56
CA ASP A 96 -3.99 -3.86 21.45
C ASP A 96 -4.35 -5.07 20.58
N LEU A 97 -3.64 -5.28 19.48
CA LEU A 97 -3.91 -6.39 18.58
C LEU A 97 -3.40 -7.72 19.10
N LYS A 98 -4.24 -8.74 19.01
CA LYS A 98 -3.90 -10.12 19.37
C LYS A 98 -3.03 -10.74 18.28
N GLY A 99 -1.90 -11.31 18.68
CA GLY A 99 -1.02 -12.06 17.77
C GLY A 99 -0.08 -11.21 16.92
N TYR A 100 -0.06 -9.89 17.10
CA TYR A 100 0.82 -8.98 16.39
C TYR A 100 1.74 -8.22 17.35
N ARG A 101 3.03 -8.17 17.02
CA ARG A 101 4.09 -7.46 17.76
C ARG A 101 4.86 -6.55 16.82
N LEU A 102 5.49 -5.51 17.36
CA LEU A 102 6.31 -4.56 16.58
C LEU A 102 7.62 -5.16 16.07
N GLY A 103 8.11 -6.24 16.67
CA GLY A 103 9.26 -6.97 16.17
C GLY A 103 9.14 -8.49 16.39
N ILE A 104 10.16 -9.21 15.92
CA ILE A 104 10.20 -10.68 16.01
C ILE A 104 10.62 -11.22 17.37
N ALA A 105 11.33 -10.43 18.17
CA ALA A 105 11.77 -10.85 19.50
C ALA A 105 10.59 -10.88 20.47
N ALA A 106 10.60 -11.86 21.38
CA ALA A 106 9.45 -12.16 22.23
C ALA A 106 9.10 -11.05 23.24
N ASP A 107 10.07 -10.20 23.56
CA ASP A 107 10.01 -9.07 24.48
C ASP A 107 9.55 -7.76 23.81
N THR A 108 9.32 -7.76 22.50
CA THR A 108 8.83 -6.58 21.78
C THR A 108 7.37 -6.29 22.11
N ALA A 109 7.02 -5.01 22.14
CA ALA A 109 5.66 -4.56 22.40
C ALA A 109 4.67 -5.08 21.34
N GLY A 110 3.41 -5.22 21.75
CA GLY A 110 2.30 -5.52 20.85
C GLY A 110 2.06 -4.40 19.84
N VAL A 111 1.41 -4.73 18.72
CA VAL A 111 0.90 -3.69 17.81
C VAL A 111 -0.36 -3.11 18.43
N ASP A 112 -0.32 -1.82 18.75
CA ASP A 112 -1.45 -1.08 19.29
C ASP A 112 -1.91 0.02 18.32
N LEU A 113 -2.99 0.70 18.69
CA LEU A 113 -3.55 1.80 17.93
C LEU A 113 -2.54 2.93 17.69
N ARG A 114 -1.71 3.25 18.69
CA ARG A 114 -0.66 4.25 18.59
C ARG A 114 0.41 3.87 17.57
N ALA A 115 0.76 2.59 17.45
CA ALA A 115 1.69 2.11 16.44
C ALA A 115 1.20 2.37 15.00
N VAL A 116 -0.10 2.59 14.79
CA VAL A 116 -0.71 2.82 13.46
C VAL A 116 -1.01 4.31 13.22
N THR A 117 -1.46 5.06 14.23
CA THR A 117 -1.83 6.48 14.04
C THR A 117 -0.80 7.48 14.55
N HIS A 118 0.14 7.03 15.39
CA HIS A 118 1.04 7.88 16.18
C HIS A 118 0.29 8.86 17.10
N GLN A 119 -0.87 8.45 17.62
CA GLN A 119 -1.66 9.22 18.58
C GLN A 119 -2.02 8.35 19.78
N ASP A 120 -2.16 8.97 20.95
CA ASP A 120 -2.49 8.28 22.21
C ASP A 120 -3.99 7.95 22.34
N GLY A 121 -4.85 8.46 21.46
CA GLY A 121 -6.29 8.22 21.47
C GLY A 121 -6.93 8.62 20.14
N GLU A 122 -7.99 7.93 19.76
CA GLU A 122 -8.58 8.05 18.42
C GLU A 122 -10.11 8.05 18.44
N VAL A 123 -10.66 8.44 17.29
CA VAL A 123 -12.11 8.59 17.06
C VAL A 123 -12.69 9.65 18.00
N LEU A 124 -12.51 10.91 17.60
CA LEU A 124 -13.00 12.08 18.32
C LEU A 124 -14.40 12.48 17.82
N LEU A 125 -15.31 12.76 18.75
CA LEU A 125 -16.58 13.42 18.45
C LEU A 125 -16.44 14.93 18.68
N GLY A 126 -16.74 15.73 17.67
CA GLY A 126 -16.78 17.19 17.77
C GLY A 126 -18.05 17.79 17.16
N PHE A 127 -18.26 19.08 17.39
CA PHE A 127 -19.36 19.86 16.81
C PHE A 127 -18.83 21.17 16.23
N ASP A 128 -19.53 21.76 15.25
CA ASP A 128 -19.13 23.04 14.67
C ASP A 128 -19.40 24.25 15.57
N ALA A 129 -20.29 24.10 16.57
CA ALA A 129 -20.60 25.16 17.51
C ALA A 129 -19.46 25.38 18.53
N PRO A 130 -18.82 26.56 18.59
CA PRO A 130 -17.74 26.83 19.55
C PRO A 130 -18.18 26.72 21.01
N SER A 131 -19.47 26.98 21.29
CA SER A 131 -20.07 26.81 22.61
C SER A 131 -20.01 25.37 23.13
N LEU A 132 -19.81 24.38 22.26
CA LEU A 132 -19.71 22.96 22.61
C LEU A 132 -18.27 22.43 22.63
N ALA A 133 -17.26 23.28 22.38
CA ALA A 133 -15.85 22.86 22.31
C ALA A 133 -15.33 22.28 23.64
N TYR A 134 -15.90 22.67 24.78
CA TYR A 134 -15.55 22.17 26.10
C TYR A 134 -15.78 20.65 26.25
N LEU A 135 -16.65 20.05 25.43
CA LEU A 135 -16.98 18.61 25.46
C LEU A 135 -15.75 17.73 25.24
N ASN A 136 -14.74 18.22 24.52
CA ASN A 136 -13.48 17.52 24.30
C ASN A 136 -12.60 17.41 25.55
N GLN A 137 -13.00 18.05 26.66
CA GLN A 137 -12.30 18.01 27.94
C GLN A 137 -13.16 17.40 29.05
N GLN A 138 -14.40 17.00 28.74
CA GLN A 138 -15.32 16.44 29.74
C GLN A 138 -15.06 14.96 29.97
N LYS A 139 -15.26 14.53 31.21
CA LYS A 139 -15.35 13.12 31.57
C LYS A 139 -16.80 12.74 31.83
N GLY A 140 -17.26 11.67 31.18
CA GLY A 140 -18.58 11.09 31.37
C GLY A 140 -18.61 9.96 32.39
N ASP A 141 -19.77 9.33 32.51
CA ASP A 141 -19.99 8.11 33.29
C ASP A 141 -19.83 6.91 32.37
N LEU A 142 -18.82 6.07 32.64
CA LEU A 142 -18.52 4.87 31.86
C LEU A 142 -18.98 3.64 32.61
N THR A 143 -19.86 2.86 32.00
CA THR A 143 -20.46 1.67 32.61
C THR A 143 -20.37 0.48 31.65
N THR A 144 -20.10 -0.70 32.19
CA THR A 144 -20.05 -1.95 31.42
C THR A 144 -21.47 -2.50 31.23
N THR A 145 -21.74 -3.07 30.07
CA THR A 145 -22.96 -3.82 29.77
C THR A 145 -22.60 -5.26 29.43
N PRO A 146 -23.56 -6.21 29.41
CA PRO A 146 -23.27 -7.59 29.03
C PRO A 146 -22.68 -7.76 27.62
N GLN A 147 -22.86 -6.77 26.74
CA GLN A 147 -22.45 -6.81 25.33
C GLN A 147 -21.42 -5.72 24.99
N GLY A 148 -20.90 -4.98 25.97
CA GLY A 148 -19.94 -3.90 25.74
C GLY A 148 -19.95 -2.83 26.84
N ALA A 149 -20.13 -1.57 26.45
CA ALA A 149 -20.06 -0.42 27.35
C ALA A 149 -20.98 0.72 26.94
N VAL A 150 -21.39 1.52 27.92
CA VAL A 150 -22.11 2.78 27.71
C VAL A 150 -21.36 3.90 28.41
N TRP A 151 -21.04 4.93 27.65
CA TRP A 151 -20.56 6.21 28.15
C TRP A 151 -21.70 7.23 28.06
N SER A 152 -21.97 7.97 29.12
CA SER A 152 -22.97 9.03 29.13
C SER A 152 -22.49 10.29 29.81
N TYR A 153 -22.95 11.45 29.33
CA TYR A 153 -22.67 12.74 29.94
C TYR A 153 -23.88 13.65 29.73
N GLU A 154 -24.23 14.43 30.75
CA GLU A 154 -25.34 15.38 30.64
C GLU A 154 -25.06 16.65 31.44
N ASP A 155 -25.35 17.79 30.82
CA ASP A 155 -25.34 19.10 31.47
C ASP A 155 -26.51 19.98 31.00
N ALA A 156 -26.42 21.29 31.24
CA ALA A 156 -27.43 22.26 30.85
C ALA A 156 -27.58 22.43 29.32
N ASN A 157 -26.54 22.13 28.55
CA ASN A 157 -26.47 22.38 27.11
C ASN A 157 -26.75 21.11 26.29
N VAL A 158 -26.27 19.94 26.74
CA VAL A 158 -26.32 18.71 25.96
C VAL A 158 -26.49 17.47 26.83
N SER A 159 -27.16 16.46 26.30
CA SER A 159 -27.11 15.07 26.77
C SER A 159 -26.45 14.22 25.69
N LEU A 160 -25.38 13.51 26.05
CA LEU A 160 -24.59 12.67 25.16
C LEU A 160 -24.58 11.24 25.68
N ARG A 161 -24.75 10.28 24.76
CA ARG A 161 -24.67 8.86 25.05
C ARG A 161 -23.90 8.17 23.93
N ARG A 162 -22.93 7.34 24.30
CA ARG A 162 -22.16 6.49 23.37
C ARG A 162 -22.36 5.06 23.83
N GLU A 163 -23.01 4.26 23.01
CA GLU A 163 -23.20 2.84 23.25
C GLU A 163 -22.22 2.08 22.35
N ILE A 164 -21.39 1.24 22.95
CA ILE A 164 -20.34 0.48 22.28
C ILE A 164 -20.65 -0.99 22.51
N GLN A 165 -20.76 -1.75 21.42
CA GLN A 165 -21.04 -3.18 21.45
C GLN A 165 -19.94 -3.94 20.69
N THR A 166 -19.52 -5.06 21.26
CA THR A 166 -18.56 -5.97 20.63
C THR A 166 -18.68 -7.37 21.21
N GLY A 167 -18.11 -8.35 20.52
CA GLY A 167 -18.00 -9.73 20.98
C GLY A 167 -16.59 -10.25 20.79
N ALA A 168 -16.21 -11.27 21.57
CA ALA A 168 -14.86 -11.83 21.55
C ALA A 168 -14.42 -12.38 20.18
N ASP A 169 -15.37 -12.77 19.32
CA ASP A 169 -15.10 -13.25 17.95
C ASP A 169 -15.40 -12.18 16.88
N GLN A 170 -15.89 -11.00 17.28
CA GLN A 170 -16.28 -9.92 16.39
C GLN A 170 -15.08 -9.01 16.12
N ASN A 171 -14.67 -8.88 14.86
CA ASN A 171 -13.47 -8.12 14.48
C ASN A 171 -13.65 -6.59 14.50
N PHE A 172 -14.79 -6.09 14.97
CA PHE A 172 -15.15 -4.68 14.95
C PHE A 172 -16.04 -4.32 16.13
N LEU A 173 -16.21 -3.02 16.36
CA LEU A 173 -17.12 -2.45 17.34
C LEU A 173 -18.30 -1.84 16.60
N ASP A 174 -19.51 -2.14 17.03
CA ASP A 174 -20.68 -1.34 16.66
C ASP A 174 -20.84 -0.23 17.70
N VAL A 175 -20.93 1.01 17.23
CA VAL A 175 -20.95 2.20 18.09
C VAL A 175 -22.12 3.07 17.71
N LYS A 176 -22.97 3.42 18.68
CA LYS A 176 -24.08 4.34 18.49
C LYS A 176 -23.84 5.58 19.34
N ILE A 177 -23.69 6.73 18.68
CA ILE A 177 -23.57 8.02 19.33
C ILE A 177 -24.92 8.73 19.26
N GLU A 178 -25.48 9.09 20.41
CA GLU A 178 -26.71 9.85 20.53
C GLU A 178 -26.40 11.17 21.23
N ALA A 179 -26.85 12.29 20.66
CA ALA A 179 -26.71 13.61 21.24
C ALA A 179 -28.04 14.34 21.18
N LYS A 180 -28.46 14.94 22.30
CA LYS A 180 -29.61 15.83 22.41
C LYS A 180 -29.16 17.20 22.92
N PHE A 181 -29.34 18.22 22.10
CA PHE A 181 -29.02 19.61 22.38
C PHE A 181 -30.20 20.29 23.06
N LYS A 182 -29.98 20.84 24.25
CA LYS A 182 -31.00 21.52 25.06
C LYS A 182 -31.08 23.03 24.77
N THR A 183 -30.03 23.57 24.17
CA THR A 183 -29.89 24.99 23.80
C THR A 183 -29.90 25.14 22.27
N ALA A 184 -28.99 25.94 21.69
CA ALA A 184 -28.80 25.98 20.24
C ALA A 184 -28.13 24.70 19.74
N ALA A 185 -28.76 24.02 18.78
CA ALA A 185 -28.18 22.86 18.11
C ALA A 185 -27.06 23.29 17.14
N PRO A 186 -25.93 22.57 17.09
CA PRO A 186 -24.90 22.75 16.07
C PRO A 186 -25.45 22.35 14.69
N ARG A 187 -24.75 22.78 13.62
CA ARG A 187 -25.13 22.41 12.24
C ARG A 187 -24.54 21.05 11.87
N PHE A 188 -23.39 20.71 12.44
CA PHE A 188 -22.67 19.47 12.14
C PHE A 188 -22.13 18.78 13.40
N ALA A 189 -22.21 17.46 13.40
CA ALA A 189 -21.37 16.59 14.23
C ALA A 189 -20.23 16.03 13.38
N PHE A 190 -19.04 15.95 13.96
CA PHE A 190 -17.84 15.41 13.33
C PHE A 190 -17.37 14.18 14.07
N VAL A 191 -17.13 13.09 13.34
CA VAL A 191 -16.42 11.91 13.84
C VAL A 191 -15.09 11.85 13.12
N SER A 192 -13.99 12.02 13.85
CA SER A 192 -12.66 12.28 13.28
C SER A 192 -11.62 11.27 13.68
N ILE A 193 -10.75 10.89 12.73
CA ILE A 193 -9.52 10.13 12.97
C ILE A 193 -8.33 11.05 12.67
N ASN A 194 -7.29 10.95 13.50
CA ASN A 194 -6.04 11.63 13.26
C ASN A 194 -4.97 10.63 12.80
N SER A 195 -3.96 11.13 12.11
CA SER A 195 -2.75 10.36 11.81
C SER A 195 -1.60 11.33 11.72
N GLN A 196 -0.45 10.95 12.26
CA GLN A 196 0.77 11.75 12.24
C GLN A 196 1.90 10.99 11.57
N SER A 197 2.66 11.70 10.72
CA SER A 197 3.94 11.26 10.20
C SER A 197 5.06 11.89 11.02
N ILE A 198 6.05 11.09 11.42
CA ILE A 198 7.20 11.54 12.24
C ILE A 198 8.52 11.30 11.47
N ALA A 199 9.54 12.12 11.73
CA ALA A 199 10.74 12.21 10.91
C ALA A 199 11.58 10.93 10.82
N ASP A 200 11.51 10.05 11.83
CA ASP A 200 12.30 8.81 11.93
C ASP A 200 11.48 7.54 11.76
N ASP A 201 10.29 7.65 11.17
CA ASP A 201 9.42 6.50 10.97
C ASP A 201 9.81 5.72 9.70
N PRO A 202 10.24 4.45 9.82
CA PRO A 202 10.58 3.63 8.67
C PRO A 202 9.37 3.35 7.74
N GLU A 203 8.15 3.54 8.23
CA GLU A 203 6.90 3.40 7.49
C GLU A 203 6.24 4.76 7.19
N ALA A 204 6.96 5.90 7.34
CA ALA A 204 6.41 7.24 7.14
C ALA A 204 5.63 7.40 5.81
N VAL A 205 6.15 6.79 4.74
CA VAL A 205 5.58 6.83 3.39
C VAL A 205 4.30 5.99 3.29
N ASP A 206 4.17 4.96 4.11
CA ASP A 206 3.01 4.06 4.17
C ASP A 206 1.90 4.59 5.07
N ARG A 207 2.12 5.70 5.80
CA ARG A 207 1.12 6.30 6.68
C ARG A 207 0.17 7.21 5.94
N GLN A 208 -1.08 6.79 5.89
CA GLN A 208 -2.10 7.43 5.08
C GLN A 208 -3.38 7.64 5.86
N LEU A 209 -4.01 8.79 5.62
CA LEU A 209 -5.44 8.96 5.81
C LEU A 209 -6.17 8.46 4.57
N LEU A 210 -7.23 7.70 4.81
CA LEU A 210 -8.04 7.06 3.79
C LEU A 210 -9.47 7.54 3.91
N TYR A 211 -10.17 7.66 2.79
CA TYR A 211 -11.62 7.80 2.80
C TYR A 211 -12.26 7.24 1.54
N TRP A 212 -13.43 6.65 1.69
CA TRP A 212 -14.18 6.07 0.57
C TRP A 212 -15.32 6.99 0.15
N THR A 213 -15.28 7.43 -1.10
CA THR A 213 -16.40 8.11 -1.74
C THR A 213 -17.22 7.10 -2.54
N LYS A 214 -18.44 7.45 -3.00
CA LYS A 214 -19.31 6.52 -3.76
C LYS A 214 -18.64 5.82 -4.97
N GLN A 215 -17.50 6.28 -5.45
CA GLN A 215 -16.81 5.76 -6.64
C GLN A 215 -15.52 5.00 -6.32
N ASP A 216 -14.66 5.54 -5.44
CA ASP A 216 -13.32 4.98 -5.18
C ASP A 216 -12.78 5.41 -3.80
N ILE A 217 -11.69 4.74 -3.39
CA ILE A 217 -10.88 5.05 -2.21
C ILE A 217 -9.86 6.15 -2.54
N GLU A 218 -9.87 7.19 -1.72
CA GLU A 218 -8.90 8.28 -1.75
C GLU A 218 -7.84 8.08 -0.67
N ARG A 219 -6.59 8.39 -1.01
CA ARG A 219 -5.43 8.19 -0.12
C ARG A 219 -4.60 9.46 -0.03
N VAL A 220 -4.38 9.93 1.19
CA VAL A 220 -3.62 11.15 1.47
C VAL A 220 -2.56 10.87 2.52
N GLN A 221 -1.30 11.21 2.25
CA GLN A 221 -0.27 11.15 3.29
C GLN A 221 -0.60 12.14 4.40
N ALA A 222 -0.45 11.70 5.65
CA ALA A 222 -0.77 12.53 6.82
C ALA A 222 -0.03 13.89 6.81
N SER A 223 1.23 13.89 6.38
CA SER A 223 2.10 15.08 6.28
C SER A 223 1.72 16.05 5.14
N ASP A 224 0.96 15.59 4.15
CA ASP A 224 0.61 16.39 2.97
C ASP A 224 -0.66 17.23 3.18
N VAL A 225 -1.37 17.00 4.29
CA VAL A 225 -2.56 17.75 4.67
C VAL A 225 -2.16 19.13 5.20
N LYS A 226 -2.18 20.14 4.32
CA LYS A 226 -1.77 21.52 4.65
C LYS A 226 -2.94 22.50 4.71
N GLU A 227 -4.06 22.16 4.10
CA GLU A 227 -5.23 23.02 3.96
C GLU A 227 -6.50 22.24 4.29
N VAL A 228 -7.55 22.96 4.67
CA VAL A 228 -8.87 22.39 4.88
C VAL A 228 -9.49 22.07 3.52
N GLN A 229 -9.93 20.82 3.34
CA GLN A 229 -10.60 20.36 2.13
C GLN A 229 -11.95 19.74 2.49
N ASP A 230 -12.99 20.28 1.87
CA ASP A 230 -14.35 19.78 1.96
C ASP A 230 -14.60 18.75 0.84
N VAL A 231 -14.91 17.51 1.24
CA VAL A 231 -15.31 16.44 0.33
C VAL A 231 -16.83 16.49 0.19
N GLN A 232 -17.29 17.05 -0.94
CA GLN A 232 -18.71 17.28 -1.19
C GLN A 232 -19.51 16.01 -1.45
N THR A 233 -18.85 14.92 -1.84
CA THR A 233 -19.50 13.62 -2.04
C THR A 233 -19.69 12.90 -0.71
N PRO A 234 -20.76 12.08 -0.58
CA PRO A 234 -20.92 11.26 0.61
C PRO A 234 -19.75 10.30 0.82
N VAL A 235 -19.29 10.21 2.06
CA VAL A 235 -18.17 9.38 2.48
C VAL A 235 -18.69 8.19 3.29
N LYS A 236 -18.38 6.98 2.84
CA LYS A 236 -18.84 5.74 3.49
C LYS A 236 -18.00 5.40 4.72
N TYR A 237 -16.69 5.54 4.61
CA TYR A 237 -15.75 5.33 5.71
C TYR A 237 -14.55 6.26 5.62
N ILE A 238 -13.93 6.49 6.76
CA ILE A 238 -12.62 7.14 6.90
C ILE A 238 -11.67 6.18 7.60
N GLY A 239 -10.36 6.35 7.43
CA GLY A 239 -9.38 5.50 8.11
C GLY A 239 -8.00 6.13 8.23
N ALA A 240 -7.21 5.57 9.12
CA ALA A 240 -5.78 5.79 9.22
C ALA A 240 -5.09 4.43 9.04
N ALA A 241 -4.10 4.36 8.15
CA ALA A 241 -3.46 3.11 7.78
C ALA A 241 -1.94 3.23 7.82
N SER A 242 -1.30 2.13 8.22
CA SER A 242 0.12 1.87 7.97
C SER A 242 0.26 0.83 6.85
N ARG A 243 1.46 0.28 6.64
CA ARG A 243 1.65 -0.76 5.61
C ARG A 243 0.74 -1.97 5.84
N TYR A 244 0.68 -2.46 7.07
CA TYR A 244 0.03 -3.73 7.42
C TYR A 244 -1.26 -3.62 8.22
N PHE A 245 -1.55 -2.46 8.83
CA PHE A 245 -2.67 -2.29 9.76
C PHE A 245 -3.56 -1.11 9.37
N LEU A 246 -4.80 -1.16 9.86
CA LEU A 246 -5.84 -0.19 9.55
C LEU A 246 -6.68 0.11 10.79
N LEU A 247 -6.88 1.40 11.08
CA LEU A 247 -8.02 1.92 11.83
C LEU A 247 -9.04 2.47 10.82
N ALA A 248 -10.30 2.04 10.91
CA ALA A 248 -11.37 2.54 10.06
C ALA A 248 -12.64 2.83 10.87
N VAL A 249 -13.32 3.91 10.51
CA VAL A 249 -14.65 4.26 11.02
C VAL A 249 -15.61 4.31 9.84
N VAL A 250 -16.62 3.45 9.88
CA VAL A 250 -17.61 3.25 8.83
C VAL A 250 -18.94 3.83 9.27
N SER A 251 -19.53 4.70 8.45
CA SER A 251 -20.89 5.22 8.67
C SER A 251 -21.93 4.15 8.33
N GLN A 252 -22.89 3.92 9.24
CA GLN A 252 -24.01 3.02 9.03
C GLN A 252 -25.30 3.82 8.83
N GLY A 253 -26.08 3.50 7.80
CA GLY A 253 -27.41 4.10 7.56
C GLY A 253 -27.46 5.61 7.29
N LEU A 254 -26.33 6.32 7.32
CA LEU A 254 -26.20 7.75 7.08
C LEU A 254 -25.12 8.04 6.04
N ASP A 255 -25.35 9.10 5.25
CA ASP A 255 -24.46 9.58 4.18
C ASP A 255 -23.78 10.92 4.61
N PRO A 256 -22.77 10.89 5.50
CA PRO A 256 -22.03 12.08 5.90
C PRO A 256 -21.14 12.60 4.77
N ARG A 257 -20.73 13.87 4.86
CA ARG A 257 -19.68 14.45 4.02
C ARG A 257 -18.30 14.16 4.62
N GLY A 258 -17.24 14.34 3.83
CA GLY A 258 -15.88 14.27 4.33
C GLY A 258 -15.27 15.65 4.59
N LEU A 259 -14.42 15.75 5.61
CA LEU A 259 -13.66 16.95 5.90
C LEU A 259 -12.22 16.58 6.27
N LEU A 260 -11.27 16.99 5.42
CA LEU A 260 -9.84 16.76 5.61
C LEU A 260 -9.18 18.06 6.10
N GLN A 261 -8.39 18.00 7.16
CA GLN A 261 -7.81 19.18 7.81
C GLN A 261 -6.43 18.92 8.39
N PRO A 262 -5.54 19.95 8.46
CA PRO A 262 -4.29 19.83 9.21
C PRO A 262 -4.59 19.66 10.71
N ALA A 263 -3.83 18.79 11.37
CA ALA A 263 -3.98 18.47 12.79
C ALA A 263 -2.73 18.79 13.63
N GLY A 264 -1.76 19.49 13.05
CA GLY A 264 -0.47 19.80 13.67
C GLY A 264 0.69 19.57 12.72
N SER A 265 1.91 19.63 13.24
CA SER A 265 3.11 19.38 12.44
C SER A 265 3.15 17.93 11.97
N GLY A 266 3.13 17.71 10.65
CA GLY A 266 3.16 16.37 10.05
C GLY A 266 1.89 15.55 10.29
N ALA A 267 0.82 16.16 10.80
CA ALA A 267 -0.41 15.48 11.17
C ALA A 267 -1.62 15.95 10.36
N GLY A 268 -2.45 15.00 9.96
CA GLY A 268 -3.72 15.24 9.29
C GLY A 268 -4.88 14.69 10.10
N ARG A 269 -6.08 15.21 9.83
CA ARG A 269 -7.35 14.75 10.36
C ARG A 269 -8.33 14.53 9.24
N MET A 270 -8.94 13.35 9.20
CA MET A 270 -10.08 13.06 8.33
C MET A 270 -11.34 12.91 9.18
N SER A 271 -12.43 13.56 8.79
CA SER A 271 -13.69 13.57 9.55
C SER A 271 -14.89 13.21 8.69
N LEU A 272 -15.81 12.43 9.26
CA LEU A 272 -17.17 12.28 8.78
C LEU A 272 -18.02 13.42 9.37
N ALA A 273 -18.60 14.25 8.52
CA ALA A 273 -19.42 15.38 8.91
C ALA A 273 -20.91 15.07 8.69
N TYR A 274 -21.63 14.92 9.80
CA TYR A 274 -23.05 14.60 9.83
C TYR A 274 -23.88 15.87 10.00
N PRO A 275 -24.77 16.22 9.04
CA PRO A 275 -25.66 17.36 9.20
C PRO A 275 -26.68 17.09 10.31
N ILE A 276 -26.98 18.12 11.10
CA ILE A 276 -27.98 18.08 12.17
C ILE A 276 -29.13 19.00 11.78
N SER A 277 -30.34 18.45 11.73
CA SER A 277 -31.56 19.17 11.31
C SER A 277 -32.59 19.35 12.43
N GLY A 278 -32.19 19.19 13.69
CA GLY A 278 -33.06 19.27 14.87
C GLY A 278 -32.27 19.37 16.17
N ASP A 279 -32.92 19.06 17.28
CA ASP A 279 -32.30 19.06 18.61
C ASP A 279 -31.59 17.75 18.95
N THR A 280 -31.71 16.71 18.11
CA THR A 280 -31.19 15.37 18.38
C THR A 280 -30.50 14.80 17.15
N ILE A 281 -29.42 14.05 17.36
CA ILE A 281 -28.75 13.26 16.33
C ILE A 281 -28.38 11.87 16.88
N SER A 282 -28.55 10.84 16.05
CA SER A 282 -28.12 9.46 16.30
C SER A 282 -27.21 9.02 15.17
N ILE A 283 -25.95 8.73 15.47
CA ILE A 283 -24.90 8.36 14.52
C ILE A 283 -24.50 6.90 14.80
N PRO A 284 -24.99 5.93 13.99
CA PRO A 284 -24.50 4.56 14.07
C PRO A 284 -23.23 4.41 13.22
N LEU A 285 -22.21 3.83 13.84
CA LEU A 285 -20.87 3.66 13.32
C LEU A 285 -20.43 2.23 13.51
N ARG A 286 -19.48 1.81 12.68
CA ARG A 286 -18.69 0.61 12.91
C ARG A 286 -17.23 0.98 12.92
N VAL A 287 -16.51 0.56 13.95
CA VAL A 287 -15.08 0.84 14.11
C VAL A 287 -14.29 -0.44 13.98
N TYR A 288 -13.35 -0.46 13.05
CA TYR A 288 -12.43 -1.56 12.82
C TYR A 288 -11.01 -1.12 13.19
N PHE A 289 -10.31 -1.92 13.97
CA PHE A 289 -8.87 -1.81 14.11
C PHE A 289 -8.25 -3.20 14.03
N GLY A 290 -7.30 -3.37 13.12
CA GLY A 290 -6.74 -4.70 12.89
C GLY A 290 -5.81 -4.81 11.70
N PRO A 291 -5.37 -6.04 11.42
CA PRO A 291 -4.56 -6.35 10.25
C PRO A 291 -5.31 -6.04 8.96
N LYS A 292 -4.58 -5.70 7.90
CA LYS A 292 -5.12 -5.60 6.53
C LYS A 292 -5.36 -6.99 5.90
N GLU A 293 -5.94 -7.91 6.66
CA GLU A 293 -6.37 -9.20 6.16
C GLU A 293 -7.74 -9.10 5.51
N LEU A 294 -7.85 -9.57 4.27
CA LEU A 294 -9.04 -9.37 3.43
C LEU A 294 -10.35 -9.87 4.07
N GLU A 295 -10.35 -11.10 4.61
CA GLU A 295 -11.56 -11.70 5.17
C GLU A 295 -11.97 -11.00 6.48
N THR A 296 -10.99 -10.71 7.33
CA THR A 296 -11.16 -9.99 8.59
C THR A 296 -11.75 -8.59 8.38
N MET A 297 -11.22 -7.81 7.43
CA MET A 297 -11.75 -6.49 7.08
C MET A 297 -13.15 -6.54 6.46
N ARG A 298 -13.39 -7.49 5.55
CA ARG A 298 -14.71 -7.66 4.91
C ARG A 298 -15.81 -8.03 5.90
N SER A 299 -15.45 -8.68 7.01
CA SER A 299 -16.40 -8.95 8.10
C SER A 299 -16.94 -7.67 8.74
N ALA A 300 -16.14 -6.59 8.78
CA ALA A 300 -16.56 -5.29 9.28
C ALA A 300 -17.32 -4.50 8.21
N GLU A 301 -16.75 -4.34 7.01
CA GLU A 301 -17.40 -3.67 5.88
C GLU A 301 -16.78 -4.20 4.58
N PRO A 302 -17.57 -4.77 3.63
CA PRO A 302 -17.04 -5.35 2.41
C PRO A 302 -16.09 -4.46 1.62
N LEU A 303 -16.32 -3.14 1.62
CA LEU A 303 -15.50 -2.15 0.89
C LEU A 303 -14.14 -1.84 1.54
N LEU A 304 -13.85 -2.37 2.73
CA LEU A 304 -12.55 -2.15 3.40
C LEU A 304 -11.41 -2.96 2.78
N ASP A 305 -11.69 -3.99 1.98
CA ASP A 305 -10.65 -4.74 1.26
C ASP A 305 -9.87 -3.86 0.27
N HIS A 306 -10.52 -2.84 -0.29
CA HIS A 306 -9.91 -1.85 -1.17
C HIS A 306 -8.85 -0.98 -0.48
N THR A 307 -8.72 -1.03 0.85
CA THR A 307 -7.65 -0.34 1.59
C THR A 307 -6.28 -0.99 1.38
N VAL A 308 -6.22 -2.25 0.95
CA VAL A 308 -4.97 -2.90 0.53
C VAL A 308 -4.55 -2.35 -0.83
N ASP A 309 -3.46 -1.58 -0.85
CA ASP A 309 -2.94 -0.99 -2.09
C ASP A 309 -2.07 -1.98 -2.87
N PHE A 310 -2.71 -2.76 -3.73
CA PHE A 310 -2.05 -3.60 -4.72
C PHE A 310 -1.69 -2.86 -6.03
N GLY A 311 -1.91 -1.53 -6.09
CA GLY A 311 -1.62 -0.69 -7.24
C GLY A 311 -2.42 -1.03 -8.50
N TRP A 312 -1.90 -0.64 -9.66
CA TRP A 312 -2.56 -0.80 -10.96
C TRP A 312 -2.90 -2.27 -11.30
N PHE A 313 -2.16 -3.23 -10.74
CA PHE A 313 -2.29 -4.65 -11.03
C PHE A 313 -3.12 -5.42 -9.99
N THR A 314 -3.99 -4.72 -9.26
CA THR A 314 -4.86 -5.29 -8.20
C THR A 314 -5.62 -6.54 -8.66
N ALA A 315 -6.15 -6.55 -9.89
CA ALA A 315 -6.85 -7.71 -10.45
C ALA A 315 -6.00 -8.99 -10.53
N PHE A 316 -4.67 -8.85 -10.68
CA PHE A 316 -3.73 -9.97 -10.67
C PHE A 316 -3.21 -10.30 -9.26
N ALA A 317 -3.12 -9.29 -8.39
CA ALA A 317 -2.64 -9.45 -7.02
C ALA A 317 -3.55 -10.36 -6.18
N TYR A 318 -4.88 -10.18 -6.25
CA TYR A 318 -5.83 -10.99 -5.49
C TYR A 318 -5.72 -12.51 -5.78
N PRO A 319 -5.72 -12.98 -7.05
CA PRO A 319 -5.48 -14.38 -7.37
C PRO A 319 -4.12 -14.90 -6.89
N LEU A 320 -3.06 -14.10 -7.02
CA LEU A 320 -1.72 -14.49 -6.58
C LEU A 320 -1.65 -14.65 -5.06
N LEU A 321 -2.25 -13.74 -4.29
CA LEU A 321 -2.33 -13.84 -2.84
C LEU A 321 -3.15 -15.07 -2.41
N LYS A 322 -4.31 -15.31 -3.04
CA LYS A 322 -5.12 -16.50 -2.78
C LYS A 322 -4.34 -17.79 -3.04
N LEU A 323 -3.58 -17.83 -4.13
CA LEU A 323 -2.74 -18.97 -4.49
C LEU A 323 -1.55 -19.13 -3.53
N LEU A 324 -0.97 -18.03 -3.06
CA LEU A 324 0.08 -18.04 -2.03
C LEU A 324 -0.44 -18.62 -0.71
N LYS A 325 -1.62 -18.17 -0.23
CA LYS A 325 -2.29 -18.72 0.95
C LYS A 325 -2.64 -20.20 0.75
N TRP A 326 -3.03 -20.59 -0.47
CA TRP A 326 -3.28 -21.99 -0.79
C TRP A 326 -2.02 -22.83 -0.64
N PHE A 327 -0.87 -22.41 -1.18
CA PHE A 327 0.40 -23.13 -0.95
C PHE A 327 0.76 -23.18 0.54
N TYR A 328 0.63 -22.06 1.25
CA TYR A 328 0.90 -21.97 2.69
C TYR A 328 0.08 -22.99 3.49
N LYS A 329 -1.18 -23.24 3.14
CA LYS A 329 -2.02 -24.25 3.81
C LYS A 329 -1.42 -25.66 3.81
N TYR A 330 -0.56 -26.01 2.84
CA TYR A 330 0.06 -27.33 2.76
C TYR A 330 1.48 -27.37 3.31
N VAL A 331 2.23 -26.27 3.23
CA VAL A 331 3.65 -26.23 3.62
C VAL A 331 3.91 -25.49 4.93
N GLU A 332 2.94 -24.71 5.40
CA GLU A 332 2.98 -23.88 6.62
C GLU A 332 4.23 -22.99 6.73
N ASN A 333 4.73 -22.54 5.58
CA ASN A 333 5.92 -21.70 5.46
C ASN A 333 5.79 -20.78 4.25
N TYR A 334 5.69 -19.47 4.48
CA TYR A 334 5.50 -18.50 3.40
C TYR A 334 6.69 -18.42 2.45
N GLY A 335 7.93 -18.66 2.91
CA GLY A 335 9.10 -18.69 2.03
C GLY A 335 9.06 -19.87 1.06
N ILE A 336 8.63 -21.05 1.52
CA ILE A 336 8.39 -22.20 0.63
C ILE A 336 7.21 -21.94 -0.30
N ALA A 337 6.13 -21.33 0.20
CA ALA A 337 4.98 -20.95 -0.62
C ALA A 337 5.37 -19.99 -1.76
N ILE A 338 6.26 -19.02 -1.48
CA ILE A 338 6.83 -18.12 -2.49
C ILE A 338 7.63 -18.92 -3.53
N ILE A 339 8.46 -19.88 -3.11
CA ILE A 339 9.23 -20.74 -4.03
C ILE A 339 8.28 -21.50 -4.96
N LEU A 340 7.27 -22.17 -4.41
CA LEU A 340 6.30 -22.95 -5.18
C LEU A 340 5.50 -22.09 -6.17
N LEU A 341 5.04 -20.93 -5.72
CA LEU A 341 4.35 -19.96 -6.57
C LEU A 341 5.24 -19.52 -7.73
N THR A 342 6.51 -19.24 -7.46
CA THR A 342 7.49 -18.83 -8.48
C THR A 342 7.70 -19.91 -9.53
N LEU A 343 7.89 -21.16 -9.09
CA LEU A 343 8.08 -22.30 -9.99
C LEU A 343 6.84 -22.56 -10.84
N LEU A 344 5.65 -22.44 -10.25
CA LEU A 344 4.39 -22.56 -10.99
C LEU A 344 4.27 -21.49 -12.08
N LEU A 345 4.57 -20.23 -11.77
CA LEU A 345 4.56 -19.15 -12.77
C LEU A 345 5.58 -19.42 -13.90
N LYS A 346 6.74 -20.00 -13.60
CA LYS A 346 7.72 -20.41 -14.63
C LYS A 346 7.19 -21.51 -15.53
N ILE A 347 6.50 -22.50 -14.97
CA ILE A 347 5.89 -23.58 -15.74
C ILE A 347 4.82 -23.02 -16.68
N VAL A 348 3.93 -22.15 -16.17
CA VAL A 348 2.86 -21.52 -16.97
C VAL A 348 3.44 -20.64 -18.08
N THR A 349 4.52 -19.91 -17.82
CA THR A 349 5.16 -19.00 -18.79
C THR A 349 6.20 -19.69 -19.69
N TYR A 350 6.44 -20.99 -19.51
CA TYR A 350 7.42 -21.75 -20.30
C TYR A 350 7.16 -21.71 -21.82
N PRO A 351 5.93 -21.91 -22.33
CA PRO A 351 5.69 -21.91 -23.79
C PRO A 351 6.02 -20.57 -24.44
N LEU A 352 5.75 -19.47 -23.73
CA LEU A 352 6.08 -18.12 -24.16
C LEU A 352 7.60 -17.93 -24.23
N THR A 353 8.29 -18.34 -23.17
CA THR A 353 9.76 -18.23 -23.08
C THR A 353 10.43 -19.06 -24.18
N TYR A 354 9.92 -20.27 -24.47
CA TYR A 354 10.39 -21.10 -25.57
C TYR A 354 10.28 -20.37 -26.92
N LYS A 355 9.11 -19.78 -27.23
CA LYS A 355 8.91 -19.03 -28.48
C LYS A 355 9.87 -17.84 -28.59
N SER A 356 10.07 -17.11 -27.51
CA SER A 356 10.98 -15.96 -27.51
C SER A 356 12.45 -16.39 -27.68
N MET A 357 12.90 -17.42 -26.97
CA MET A 357 14.26 -17.94 -27.12
C MET A 357 14.51 -18.50 -28.53
N LYS A 358 13.52 -19.16 -29.14
CA LYS A 358 13.59 -19.58 -30.53
C LYS A 358 13.78 -18.38 -31.47
N SER A 359 12.98 -17.32 -31.28
CA SER A 359 13.10 -16.08 -32.07
C SER A 359 14.48 -15.42 -31.91
N MET A 360 15.03 -15.38 -30.68
CA MET A 360 16.37 -14.85 -30.42
C MET A 360 17.47 -15.68 -31.09
N LYS A 361 17.37 -17.02 -31.06
CA LYS A 361 18.30 -17.90 -31.78
C LYS A 361 18.28 -17.61 -33.27
N ASP A 362 17.09 -17.49 -33.84
CA ASP A 362 16.94 -17.25 -35.27
C ASP A 362 17.51 -15.86 -35.64
N MET A 363 17.31 -14.84 -34.79
CA MET A 363 17.88 -13.49 -34.97
C MET A 363 19.41 -13.51 -34.96
N ALA A 364 20.03 -14.39 -34.17
CA ALA A 364 21.49 -14.52 -34.11
C ALA A 364 22.11 -14.88 -35.48
N LYS A 365 21.36 -15.52 -36.39
CA LYS A 365 21.84 -15.84 -37.75
C LYS A 365 22.05 -14.60 -38.62
N ILE A 366 21.29 -13.54 -38.39
CA ILE A 366 21.31 -12.29 -39.21
C ILE A 366 22.28 -11.27 -38.63
N GLN A 367 22.78 -11.52 -37.42
CA GLN A 367 23.71 -10.64 -36.73
C GLN A 367 24.92 -10.17 -37.57
N PRO A 368 25.59 -11.01 -38.39
CA PRO A 368 26.71 -10.54 -39.22
C PRO A 368 26.27 -9.48 -40.24
N GLN A 369 25.07 -9.63 -40.79
CA GLN A 369 24.49 -8.67 -41.73
C GLN A 369 24.10 -7.37 -41.01
N LEU A 370 23.55 -7.47 -39.78
CA LEU A 370 23.26 -6.31 -38.94
C LEU A 370 24.53 -5.53 -38.57
N GLN A 371 25.66 -6.21 -38.34
CA GLN A 371 26.94 -5.56 -38.07
C GLN A 371 27.45 -4.78 -39.30
N ARG A 372 27.35 -5.35 -40.50
CA ARG A 372 27.70 -4.63 -41.75
C ARG A 372 26.84 -3.39 -41.97
N VAL A 373 25.55 -3.45 -41.69
CA VAL A 373 24.65 -2.27 -41.74
C VAL A 373 25.08 -1.22 -40.71
N ARG A 374 25.42 -1.64 -39.48
CA ARG A 374 25.95 -0.73 -38.44
C ARG A 374 27.25 -0.04 -38.85
N GLU A 375 28.17 -0.75 -39.49
CA GLU A 375 29.43 -0.18 -39.98
C GLU A 375 29.20 0.79 -41.15
N LYS A 376 28.31 0.42 -42.09
CA LYS A 376 27.99 1.21 -43.28
C LYS A 376 27.30 2.54 -42.95
N TYR A 377 26.40 2.55 -41.97
CA TYR A 377 25.61 3.73 -41.60
C TYR A 377 26.01 4.30 -40.22
N LYS A 378 27.27 4.12 -39.80
CA LYS A 378 27.76 4.56 -38.48
C LYS A 378 27.58 6.07 -38.21
N ASP A 379 27.62 6.86 -39.28
CA ASP A 379 27.56 8.34 -39.24
C ASP A 379 26.14 8.88 -39.48
N ASP A 380 25.20 8.04 -39.93
CA ASP A 380 23.81 8.41 -40.20
C ASP A 380 22.83 7.52 -39.41
N LYS A 381 22.39 8.05 -38.26
CA LYS A 381 21.53 7.32 -37.31
C LYS A 381 20.14 7.03 -37.87
N GLU A 382 19.59 7.92 -38.70
CA GLU A 382 18.24 7.73 -39.25
C GLU A 382 18.26 6.62 -40.29
N ALA A 383 19.24 6.66 -41.19
CA ALA A 383 19.46 5.59 -42.16
C ALA A 383 19.77 4.26 -41.46
N LEU A 384 20.62 4.28 -40.42
CA LEU A 384 20.95 3.09 -39.64
C LEU A 384 19.70 2.40 -39.06
N ASN A 385 18.84 3.16 -38.37
CA ASN A 385 17.64 2.61 -37.75
C ASN A 385 16.66 2.05 -38.79
N ARG A 386 16.50 2.75 -39.93
CA ARG A 386 15.62 2.33 -41.04
C ARG A 386 16.13 1.04 -41.69
N GLU A 387 17.40 0.97 -42.04
CA GLU A 387 17.99 -0.19 -42.71
C GLU A 387 18.06 -1.41 -41.79
N MET A 388 18.35 -1.22 -40.50
CA MET A 388 18.27 -2.31 -39.51
C MET A 388 16.86 -2.89 -39.44
N LEU A 389 15.83 -2.04 -39.41
CA LEU A 389 14.44 -2.49 -39.37
C LEU A 389 14.02 -3.20 -40.66
N THR A 390 14.42 -2.67 -41.83
CA THR A 390 14.17 -3.28 -43.14
C THR A 390 14.80 -4.67 -43.23
N LEU A 391 16.06 -4.81 -42.79
CA LEU A 391 16.78 -6.09 -42.79
C LEU A 391 16.12 -7.13 -41.88
N MET A 392 15.68 -6.72 -40.68
CA MET A 392 14.94 -7.61 -39.77
C MET A 392 13.61 -8.06 -40.40
N ARG A 393 12.85 -7.13 -40.97
CA ARG A 393 11.55 -7.43 -41.61
C ARG A 393 11.69 -8.31 -42.85
N SER A 394 12.68 -8.06 -43.70
CA SER A 394 12.89 -8.84 -44.94
C SER A 394 13.19 -10.30 -44.67
N HIS A 395 13.76 -10.61 -43.50
CA HIS A 395 14.00 -11.97 -43.04
C HIS A 395 12.88 -12.54 -42.14
N GLY A 396 11.76 -11.83 -41.99
CA GLY A 396 10.59 -12.27 -41.21
C GLY A 396 10.74 -12.12 -39.69
N TYR A 397 11.66 -11.29 -39.21
CA TYR A 397 11.90 -11.08 -37.79
C TYR A 397 11.13 -9.89 -37.25
N ASN A 398 10.37 -10.12 -36.17
CA ASN A 398 9.76 -9.07 -35.39
C ASN A 398 10.70 -8.68 -34.22
N PRO A 399 11.27 -7.46 -34.20
CA PRO A 399 12.13 -7.01 -33.11
C PRO A 399 11.45 -7.07 -31.73
N MET A 400 10.13 -7.05 -31.68
CA MET A 400 9.35 -7.17 -30.43
C MET A 400 9.24 -8.60 -29.90
N ALA A 401 9.50 -9.62 -30.70
CA ALA A 401 9.39 -11.02 -30.26
C ALA A 401 10.45 -11.39 -29.20
N GLY A 402 11.60 -10.70 -29.20
CA GLY A 402 12.65 -10.86 -28.18
C GLY A 402 12.32 -10.22 -26.83
N CYS A 403 11.54 -9.13 -26.81
CA CYS A 403 11.12 -8.48 -25.56
C CYS A 403 9.75 -8.93 -25.04
N LEU A 404 9.02 -9.75 -25.81
CA LEU A 404 7.69 -10.24 -25.45
C LEU A 404 7.63 -10.94 -24.06
N PRO A 405 8.62 -11.76 -23.64
CA PRO A 405 8.61 -12.31 -22.28
C PRO A 405 8.72 -11.24 -21.21
N ILE A 406 9.52 -10.20 -21.44
CA ILE A 406 9.67 -9.09 -20.49
C ILE A 406 8.35 -8.33 -20.35
N LEU A 407 7.65 -8.07 -21.46
CA LEU A 407 6.37 -7.37 -21.46
C LEU A 407 5.27 -8.12 -20.69
N ILE A 408 5.22 -9.45 -20.81
CA ILE A 408 4.23 -10.27 -20.07
C ILE A 408 4.67 -10.50 -18.61
N GLN A 409 5.98 -10.63 -18.37
CA GLN A 409 6.52 -10.83 -17.03
C GLN A 409 6.38 -9.57 -16.17
N MET A 410 6.46 -8.37 -16.76
CA MET A 410 6.37 -7.09 -16.05
C MET A 410 5.07 -6.98 -15.21
N PRO A 411 3.84 -7.12 -15.75
CA PRO A 411 2.61 -7.11 -14.95
C PRO A 411 2.59 -8.15 -13.83
N ILE A 412 3.05 -9.37 -14.10
CA ILE A 412 3.09 -10.45 -13.10
C ILE A 412 4.08 -10.11 -11.99
N PHE A 413 5.25 -9.58 -12.34
CA PHE A 413 6.27 -9.12 -11.41
C PHE A 413 5.72 -8.01 -10.51
N PHE A 414 5.07 -6.99 -11.07
CA PHE A 414 4.51 -5.88 -10.30
C PHE A 414 3.37 -6.32 -9.38
N ALA A 415 2.49 -7.20 -9.87
CA ALA A 415 1.43 -7.77 -9.06
C ALA A 415 2.00 -8.55 -7.87
N LEU A 416 2.97 -9.44 -8.12
CA LEU A 416 3.59 -10.23 -7.06
C LEU A 416 4.42 -9.35 -6.11
N TYR A 417 5.12 -8.35 -6.62
CA TYR A 417 5.83 -7.37 -5.81
C TYR A 417 4.89 -6.72 -4.78
N ARG A 418 3.73 -6.22 -5.24
CA ARG A 418 2.75 -5.58 -4.36
C ARG A 418 2.15 -6.57 -3.36
N VAL A 419 1.90 -7.81 -3.77
CA VAL A 419 1.46 -8.88 -2.85
C VAL A 419 2.52 -9.11 -1.76
N LEU A 420 3.78 -9.33 -2.12
CA LEU A 420 4.82 -9.64 -1.13
C LEU A 420 5.20 -8.44 -0.24
N TYR A 421 5.01 -7.22 -0.75
CA TYR A 421 5.30 -6.00 0.01
C TYR A 421 4.19 -5.63 0.99
N SER A 422 2.93 -5.66 0.55
CA SER A 422 1.78 -5.10 1.30
C SER A 422 0.93 -6.13 2.06
N SER A 423 1.15 -7.43 1.86
CA SER A 423 0.29 -8.45 2.49
C SER A 423 0.68 -8.71 3.94
N ILE A 424 -0.29 -8.62 4.85
CA ILE A 424 -0.12 -8.93 6.26
C ILE A 424 0.34 -10.38 6.49
N GLU A 425 0.01 -11.30 5.58
CA GLU A 425 0.44 -12.70 5.63
C GLU A 425 1.97 -12.86 5.73
N LEU A 426 2.74 -11.89 5.23
CA LEU A 426 4.20 -11.93 5.28
C LEU A 426 4.79 -11.23 6.50
N TYR A 427 3.96 -10.50 7.27
CA TYR A 427 4.40 -9.76 8.45
C TYR A 427 4.98 -10.72 9.49
N HIS A 428 6.27 -10.55 9.80
CA HIS A 428 7.03 -11.42 10.70
C HIS A 428 6.97 -12.92 10.35
N ALA A 429 6.67 -13.27 9.10
CA ALA A 429 6.63 -14.66 8.67
C ALA A 429 8.05 -15.20 8.51
N PRO A 430 8.43 -16.28 9.23
CA PRO A 430 9.76 -16.87 9.09
C PRO A 430 9.87 -17.69 7.80
N PHE A 431 11.09 -17.83 7.28
CA PHE A 431 11.40 -18.77 6.21
C PHE A 431 12.30 -19.89 6.70
N ALA A 432 13.62 -19.65 6.75
CA ALA A 432 14.63 -20.63 7.11
C ALA A 432 15.97 -19.94 7.37
N LEU A 433 16.85 -20.65 8.09
CA LEU A 433 18.22 -20.21 8.38
C LEU A 433 18.25 -18.83 9.07
N TRP A 434 18.75 -17.81 8.40
CA TRP A 434 18.86 -16.45 8.93
C TRP A 434 17.65 -15.56 8.62
N ILE A 435 16.73 -16.00 7.75
CA ILE A 435 15.53 -15.24 7.39
C ILE A 435 14.42 -15.62 8.36
N LEU A 436 14.29 -14.80 9.40
CA LEU A 436 13.25 -14.92 10.44
C LEU A 436 12.04 -14.03 10.18
N ASP A 437 12.12 -13.15 9.17
CA ASP A 437 11.04 -12.23 8.81
C ASP A 437 11.10 -11.90 7.32
N LEU A 438 10.05 -12.29 6.60
CA LEU A 438 9.89 -12.05 5.16
C LEU A 438 9.45 -10.61 4.82
N SER A 439 8.91 -9.87 5.79
CA SER A 439 8.42 -8.49 5.62
C SER A 439 9.50 -7.42 5.82
N SER A 440 10.58 -7.74 6.54
CA SER A 440 11.74 -6.87 6.69
C SER A 440 12.91 -7.25 5.78
N LYS A 441 13.89 -6.36 5.65
CA LYS A 441 15.11 -6.59 4.85
C LYS A 441 15.92 -7.76 5.40
N ASP A 442 16.69 -8.44 4.54
CA ASP A 442 17.61 -9.50 4.98
C ASP A 442 18.62 -8.92 5.99
N PRO A 443 18.65 -9.43 7.24
CA PRO A 443 19.52 -8.88 8.30
C PRO A 443 21.02 -9.02 8.01
N TYR A 444 21.41 -10.01 7.21
CA TYR A 444 22.81 -10.27 6.86
C TYR A 444 23.12 -9.98 5.38
N TYR A 445 22.13 -9.51 4.62
CA TYR A 445 22.24 -9.18 3.20
C TYR A 445 22.74 -10.34 2.31
N VAL A 446 22.61 -11.58 2.77
CA VAL A 446 23.08 -12.76 2.02
C VAL A 446 22.23 -12.98 0.78
N THR A 447 20.91 -12.89 0.88
CA THR A 447 19.98 -13.12 -0.23
C THR A 447 20.14 -12.08 -1.36
N PRO A 448 20.24 -10.76 -1.10
CA PRO A 448 20.58 -9.77 -2.13
C PRO A 448 21.91 -10.06 -2.85
N VAL A 449 22.96 -10.46 -2.13
CA VAL A 449 24.26 -10.79 -2.72
C VAL A 449 24.18 -12.04 -3.60
N LEU A 450 23.50 -13.09 -3.14
CA LEU A 450 23.25 -14.29 -3.93
C LEU A 450 22.42 -13.97 -5.18
N LEU A 451 21.44 -13.08 -5.07
CA LEU A 451 20.65 -12.62 -6.20
C LEU A 451 21.50 -11.87 -7.22
N SER A 452 22.37 -10.94 -6.79
CA SER A 452 23.34 -10.28 -7.68
C SER A 452 24.18 -11.28 -8.44
N ALA A 453 24.82 -12.22 -7.72
CA ALA A 453 25.67 -13.24 -8.32
C ALA A 453 24.88 -14.12 -9.31
N THR A 454 23.67 -14.52 -8.93
CA THR A 454 22.77 -15.30 -9.80
C THR A 454 22.41 -14.53 -11.07
N MET A 455 22.07 -13.26 -10.96
CA MET A 455 21.76 -12.41 -12.12
C MET A 455 22.97 -12.22 -13.03
N PHE A 456 24.20 -12.11 -12.48
CA PHE A 456 25.43 -12.11 -13.28
C PHE A 456 25.59 -13.40 -14.08
N ILE A 457 25.37 -14.56 -13.44
CA ILE A 457 25.41 -15.87 -14.11
C ILE A 457 24.33 -15.94 -15.20
N GLN A 458 23.09 -15.56 -14.88
CA GLN A 458 21.97 -15.54 -15.82
C GLN A 458 22.27 -14.68 -17.06
N GLN A 459 22.88 -13.52 -16.85
CA GLN A 459 23.25 -12.64 -17.94
C GLN A 459 24.37 -13.21 -18.81
N SER A 460 25.34 -13.91 -18.21
CA SER A 460 26.41 -14.57 -18.97
C SER A 460 25.90 -15.68 -19.89
N LEU A 461 24.77 -16.32 -19.54
CA LEU A 461 24.12 -17.34 -20.35
C LEU A 461 23.22 -16.75 -21.45
N THR A 462 22.92 -15.46 -21.36
CA THR A 462 22.03 -14.76 -22.29
C THR A 462 22.84 -14.25 -23.49
N PRO A 463 22.53 -14.65 -24.72
CA PRO A 463 23.26 -14.20 -25.90
C PRO A 463 23.18 -12.66 -26.03
N THR A 464 24.29 -11.97 -25.83
CA THR A 464 24.38 -10.49 -26.00
C THR A 464 24.71 -10.09 -27.44
N THR A 465 24.72 -11.05 -28.36
CA THR A 465 25.37 -10.92 -29.65
C THR A 465 24.64 -9.93 -30.59
N ALA A 466 23.37 -9.62 -30.34
CA ALA A 466 22.59 -8.65 -31.13
C ALA A 466 22.74 -7.16 -30.68
N MET A 467 23.48 -6.85 -29.63
CA MET A 467 23.49 -5.52 -28.99
C MET A 467 24.71 -4.68 -29.39
N ASP A 468 24.60 -3.36 -29.29
CA ASP A 468 25.79 -2.50 -29.47
C ASP A 468 26.72 -2.65 -28.26
N PRO A 469 28.04 -2.35 -28.38
CA PRO A 469 28.98 -2.49 -27.28
C PRO A 469 28.60 -1.69 -26.03
N THR A 470 27.94 -0.54 -26.21
CA THR A 470 27.47 0.33 -25.13
C THR A 470 26.35 -0.32 -24.32
N GLN A 471 25.31 -0.84 -24.98
CA GLN A 471 24.19 -1.55 -24.38
C GLN A 471 24.65 -2.83 -23.69
N ALA A 472 25.58 -3.57 -24.30
CA ALA A 472 26.16 -4.77 -23.69
C ALA A 472 26.90 -4.45 -22.38
N LYS A 473 27.68 -3.35 -22.34
CA LYS A 473 28.37 -2.90 -21.12
C LYS A 473 27.39 -2.46 -20.04
N MET A 474 26.33 -1.74 -20.42
CA MET A 474 25.27 -1.32 -19.48
C MET A 474 24.54 -2.54 -18.90
N MET A 475 24.17 -3.49 -19.74
CA MET A 475 23.51 -4.72 -19.30
C MET A 475 24.37 -5.44 -18.24
N LYS A 476 25.68 -5.57 -18.45
CA LYS A 476 26.61 -6.17 -17.46
C LYS A 476 26.60 -5.49 -16.09
N MET A 477 26.23 -4.21 -16.00
CA MET A 477 26.17 -3.47 -14.73
C MET A 477 24.80 -3.56 -14.06
N MET A 478 23.75 -3.91 -14.80
CA MET A 478 22.37 -3.97 -14.31
C MET A 478 22.17 -4.94 -13.13
N PRO A 479 22.75 -6.16 -13.11
CA PRO A 479 22.68 -7.05 -11.94
C PRO A 479 23.20 -6.44 -10.65
N LEU A 480 24.25 -5.61 -10.72
CA LEU A 480 24.83 -4.96 -9.55
C LEU A 480 23.90 -3.87 -9.01
N ILE A 481 23.37 -3.02 -9.91
CA ILE A 481 22.43 -1.95 -9.54
C ILE A 481 21.15 -2.54 -8.97
N PHE A 482 20.57 -3.51 -9.66
CA PHE A 482 19.33 -4.16 -9.22
C PHE A 482 19.54 -4.93 -7.91
N GLY A 483 20.67 -5.62 -7.76
CA GLY A 483 21.02 -6.30 -6.53
C GLY A 483 21.21 -5.35 -5.35
N ALA A 484 21.93 -4.24 -5.53
CA ALA A 484 22.11 -3.21 -4.50
C ALA A 484 20.77 -2.61 -4.05
N MET A 485 19.83 -2.41 -4.98
CA MET A 485 18.47 -1.95 -4.67
C MET A 485 17.72 -2.92 -3.75
N MET A 486 17.94 -4.23 -3.87
CA MET A 486 17.28 -5.23 -3.04
C MET A 486 17.74 -5.22 -1.57
N PHE A 487 18.81 -4.51 -1.22
CA PHE A 487 19.27 -4.38 0.18
C PHE A 487 18.28 -3.60 1.06
N ALA A 488 17.47 -2.73 0.45
CA ALA A 488 16.49 -1.91 1.16
C ALA A 488 15.09 -2.52 1.19
N LEU A 489 14.87 -3.66 0.51
CA LEU A 489 13.55 -4.24 0.31
C LEU A 489 13.31 -5.46 1.21
N PRO A 490 12.02 -5.84 1.42
CA PRO A 490 11.67 -7.04 2.17
C PRO A 490 12.33 -8.31 1.62
N SER A 491 12.81 -9.17 2.52
CA SER A 491 13.53 -10.39 2.19
C SER A 491 12.65 -11.39 1.43
N GLY A 492 11.33 -11.39 1.64
CA GLY A 492 10.39 -12.23 0.88
C GLY A 492 10.32 -11.85 -0.60
N LEU A 493 10.39 -10.55 -0.91
CA LEU A 493 10.52 -10.08 -2.29
C LEU A 493 11.88 -10.47 -2.89
N THR A 494 12.97 -10.30 -2.14
CA THR A 494 14.30 -10.67 -2.61
C THR A 494 14.43 -12.18 -2.84
N LEU A 495 13.82 -12.99 -1.96
CA LEU A 495 13.75 -14.46 -2.08
C LEU A 495 13.03 -14.86 -3.37
N TYR A 496 11.86 -14.27 -3.64
CA TYR A 496 11.16 -14.45 -4.91
C TYR A 496 12.08 -14.16 -6.10
N MET A 497 12.78 -13.04 -6.08
CA MET A 497 13.67 -12.66 -7.18
C MET A 497 14.83 -13.63 -7.37
N LEU A 498 15.42 -14.12 -6.27
CA LEU A 498 16.49 -15.11 -6.31
C LEU A 498 15.99 -16.41 -6.93
N VAL A 499 14.87 -16.94 -6.45
CA VAL A 499 14.27 -18.19 -6.95
C VAL A 499 13.87 -18.04 -8.41
N ASN A 500 13.29 -16.90 -8.78
CA ASN A 500 12.92 -16.57 -10.15
C ASN A 500 14.15 -16.54 -11.07
N ALA A 501 15.28 -15.97 -10.63
CA ALA A 501 16.53 -15.95 -11.39
C ALA A 501 17.13 -17.36 -11.54
N ILE A 502 17.18 -18.15 -10.46
CA ILE A 502 17.66 -19.55 -10.49
C ILE A 502 16.81 -20.39 -11.44
N ALA A 503 15.49 -20.32 -11.31
CA ALA A 503 14.57 -21.06 -12.18
C ALA A 503 14.71 -20.62 -13.65
N SER A 504 14.95 -19.33 -13.89
CA SER A 504 15.22 -18.82 -15.24
C SER A 504 16.53 -19.38 -15.82
N ILE A 505 17.60 -19.48 -15.03
CA ILE A 505 18.85 -20.12 -15.45
C ILE A 505 18.60 -21.58 -15.81
N ALA A 506 17.94 -22.34 -14.93
CA ALA A 506 17.64 -23.75 -15.18
C ALA A 506 16.83 -23.92 -16.47
N GLN A 507 15.79 -23.11 -16.65
CA GLN A 507 14.98 -23.08 -17.85
C GLN A 507 15.80 -22.71 -19.09
N GLN A 508 16.68 -21.70 -18.99
CA GLN A 508 17.55 -21.27 -20.08
C GLN A 508 18.54 -22.37 -20.49
N LEU A 509 19.13 -23.10 -19.54
CA LEU A 509 20.02 -24.23 -19.83
C LEU A 509 19.29 -25.36 -20.57
N VAL A 510 18.09 -25.72 -20.12
CA VAL A 510 17.24 -26.72 -20.79
C VAL A 510 16.88 -26.27 -22.20
N LEU A 511 16.48 -25.02 -22.37
CA LEU A 511 16.09 -24.44 -23.66
C LEU A 511 17.28 -24.29 -24.61
N ASN A 512 18.45 -23.88 -24.11
CA ASN A 512 19.69 -23.83 -24.89
C ASN A 512 20.05 -25.21 -25.44
N LYS A 513 19.94 -26.26 -24.62
CA LYS A 513 20.15 -27.64 -25.06
C LYS A 513 19.13 -28.07 -26.12
N LYS A 514 17.83 -27.83 -25.89
CA LYS A 514 16.75 -28.19 -26.85
C LYS A 514 16.86 -27.45 -28.17
N LEU A 515 17.22 -26.18 -28.12
CA LEU A 515 17.34 -25.32 -29.29
C LEU A 515 18.73 -25.39 -29.92
N GLY A 516 19.70 -26.13 -29.37
CA GLY A 516 21.06 -26.19 -29.90
C GLY A 516 21.76 -24.82 -29.91
N ILE A 517 21.59 -24.03 -28.85
CA ILE A 517 22.24 -22.74 -28.64
C ILE A 517 23.49 -23.00 -27.79
N THR A 518 24.68 -22.75 -28.34
CA THR A 518 25.95 -22.78 -27.60
C THR A 518 26.24 -21.41 -26.98
N PRO A 519 26.36 -21.30 -25.65
CA PRO A 519 26.82 -20.08 -25.00
C PRO A 519 28.23 -19.71 -25.51
N ASN A 520 28.44 -18.44 -25.91
CA ASN A 520 29.74 -17.91 -26.34
C ASN A 520 30.39 -18.58 -27.58
N ALA A 521 29.63 -19.19 -28.50
CA ALA A 521 30.22 -19.57 -29.79
C ALA A 521 30.70 -18.31 -30.54
N ALA A 522 32.01 -18.22 -30.78
CA ALA A 522 32.58 -17.20 -31.65
C ALA A 522 31.90 -17.27 -33.03
N PRO A 523 31.68 -16.12 -33.71
CA PRO A 523 31.06 -16.14 -35.03
C PRO A 523 31.88 -17.04 -35.94
N THR A 524 31.27 -18.12 -36.43
CA THR A 524 31.89 -18.98 -37.43
C THR A 524 32.22 -18.10 -38.63
N PRO A 525 33.48 -18.01 -39.08
CA PRO A 525 33.81 -17.21 -40.25
C PRO A 525 32.97 -17.72 -41.41
N ALA A 526 32.24 -16.81 -42.05
CA ALA A 526 31.51 -17.13 -43.27
C ALA A 526 32.51 -17.71 -44.26
N LYS A 527 32.29 -18.96 -44.70
CA LYS A 527 32.97 -19.45 -45.90
C LYS A 527 32.56 -18.50 -47.03
N GLY A 528 33.57 -17.91 -47.66
CA GLY A 528 33.47 -16.80 -48.61
C GLY A 528 32.66 -17.12 -49.85
#